data_AF-A0A3M7PGE5-F1
#
_entry.id   AF-A0A3M7PGE5-F1
#
_cell.length_a   1.000
_cell.length_b   1.000
_cell.length_c   1.000
_cell.angle_alpha   90.00
_cell.angle_beta   90.00
_cell.angle_gamma   90.00
#
_symmetry.space_group_name_H-M   'P 1'
#
loop_
_entity.id
_entity.type
_entity.pdbx_description
1 polymer ?
#
loop_
_entity_poly.entity_id
_entity_poly.type
_entity_poly.pdbx_seq_one_letter_code
_entity_poly.pdbx_strand_id
1 'polypeptide(L)'
;MRTAKKVIVLSLPKCDESKIRSVPVFPINTWNLNKRLRSRHKALAQDINNHPETNKLINHLIKEQHLVEVCLEQIKNGTIFPRDQREIKRDEQIIALAKTFKDDNFMNYLNQLINVIFL
;
A
#
# COMPACT_ATOMS: atom_id res chain seq x y z
N MET A 1 -52.07 25.42 -26.63
CA MET A 1 -52.62 24.06 -26.40
C MET A 1 -51.69 23.31 -25.44
N ARG A 2 -52.15 23.04 -24.21
CA ARG A 2 -51.38 22.32 -23.18
C ARG A 2 -51.72 20.83 -23.29
N THR A 3 -50.74 19.99 -23.58
CA THR A 3 -50.90 18.53 -23.60
C THR A 3 -50.96 18.00 -22.17
N ALA A 4 -52.10 17.40 -21.81
CA ALA A 4 -52.34 16.82 -20.50
C ALA A 4 -51.43 15.59 -20.30
N LYS A 5 -50.62 15.60 -19.23
CA LYS A 5 -49.86 14.42 -18.79
C LYS A 5 -50.84 13.47 -18.11
N LYS A 6 -51.06 12.30 -18.71
CA LYS A 6 -51.85 11.21 -18.14
C LYS A 6 -51.06 10.61 -16.96
N VAL A 7 -51.49 10.89 -15.73
CA VAL A 7 -50.93 10.26 -14.52
C VAL A 7 -51.53 8.86 -14.41
N ILE A 8 -50.69 7.84 -14.56
CA ILE A 8 -51.09 6.45 -14.32
C ILE A 8 -50.83 6.18 -12.84
N VAL A 9 -51.91 6.07 -12.05
CA VAL A 9 -51.84 5.59 -10.67
C VAL A 9 -51.74 4.07 -10.73
N LEU A 10 -50.56 3.53 -10.42
CA LEU A 10 -50.36 2.10 -10.23
C LEU A 10 -50.72 1.75 -8.78
N SER A 11 -51.88 1.13 -8.59
CA SER A 11 -52.23 0.49 -7.32
C SER A 11 -51.31 -0.71 -7.09
N LEU A 12 -50.59 -0.70 -5.96
CA LEU A 12 -49.81 -1.84 -5.48
C LEU A 12 -50.75 -2.96 -5.01
N PRO A 13 -50.55 -4.22 -5.42
CA PRO A 13 -51.32 -5.34 -4.88
C PRO A 13 -50.93 -5.59 -3.42
N LYS A 14 -51.93 -5.89 -2.60
CA LYS A 14 -51.76 -6.25 -1.19
C LYS A 14 -50.98 -7.57 -1.09
N CYS A 15 -50.06 -7.62 -0.14
CA CYS A 15 -49.08 -8.68 0.06
C CYS A 15 -49.68 -9.74 0.99
N ASP A 16 -50.15 -10.85 0.43
CA ASP A 16 -50.52 -12.04 1.21
C ASP A 16 -49.28 -12.91 1.50
N GLU A 17 -49.33 -13.52 2.67
CA GLU A 17 -48.23 -14.13 3.40
C GLU A 17 -47.67 -15.40 2.74
N SER A 18 -46.50 -15.30 2.11
CA SER A 18 -45.49 -16.38 2.05
C SER A 18 -44.22 -15.85 1.37
N LYS A 19 -43.29 -15.33 2.17
CA LYS A 19 -42.05 -14.69 1.68
C LYS A 19 -41.04 -15.71 1.15
N ILE A 20 -41.30 -16.25 -0.03
CA ILE A 20 -40.21 -16.68 -0.93
C ILE A 20 -39.71 -15.40 -1.60
N ARG A 21 -38.43 -15.06 -1.45
CA ARG A 21 -37.84 -13.89 -2.13
C ARG A 21 -38.05 -14.06 -3.63
N SER A 22 -39.03 -13.35 -4.19
CA SER A 22 -39.26 -13.32 -5.62
C SER A 22 -38.03 -12.72 -6.28
N VAL A 23 -37.33 -13.54 -7.06
CA VAL A 23 -36.34 -13.06 -8.04
C VAL A 23 -37.01 -11.95 -8.84
N PRO A 24 -36.38 -10.78 -9.01
CA PRO A 24 -37.01 -9.66 -9.71
C PRO A 24 -37.44 -10.11 -11.11
N VAL A 25 -38.74 -9.93 -11.40
CA VAL A 25 -39.41 -10.34 -12.65
C VAL A 25 -38.91 -9.53 -13.86
N PHE A 26 -38.13 -8.47 -13.62
CA PHE A 26 -37.54 -7.66 -14.68
C PHE A 26 -36.07 -8.05 -14.89
N PRO A 27 -35.64 -8.34 -16.13
CA PRO A 27 -34.23 -8.55 -16.41
C PRO A 27 -33.47 -7.27 -16.01
N ILE A 28 -32.38 -7.44 -15.24
CA ILE A 28 -31.42 -6.36 -15.04
C ILE A 28 -31.02 -5.91 -16.45
N ASN A 29 -31.29 -4.65 -16.81
CA ASN A 29 -30.95 -4.10 -18.12
C ASN A 29 -29.42 -4.10 -18.31
N THR A 30 -28.86 -5.25 -18.71
CA THR A 30 -27.44 -5.47 -19.01
C THR A 30 -26.98 -4.61 -20.20
N TRP A 31 -27.93 -4.13 -21.01
CA TRP A 31 -27.69 -3.22 -22.14
C TRP A 31 -26.91 -1.96 -21.74
N ASN A 32 -27.14 -1.40 -20.55
CA ASN A 32 -26.42 -0.22 -20.07
C ASN A 32 -25.23 -0.56 -19.15
N LEU A 33 -25.01 -1.84 -18.84
CA LEU A 33 -23.92 -2.26 -17.96
C LEU A 33 -22.58 -1.97 -18.63
N ASN A 34 -22.42 -2.34 -19.90
CA ASN A 34 -21.19 -2.12 -20.66
C ASN A 34 -20.84 -0.63 -20.81
N LYS A 35 -21.84 0.23 -21.05
CA LYS A 35 -21.63 1.67 -21.16
C LYS A 35 -21.20 2.29 -19.83
N ARG A 36 -21.85 1.89 -18.73
CA ARG A 36 -21.50 2.33 -17.36
C ARG A 36 -20.12 1.82 -16.92
N LEU A 37 -19.79 0.58 -17.28
CA LEU A 37 -18.49 -0.01 -16.96
C LEU A 37 -17.37 0.72 -17.71
N ARG A 38 -17.55 0.99 -19.00
CA ARG A 38 -16.58 1.76 -19.81
C ARG A 38 -16.39 3.18 -19.29
N SER A 39 -17.47 3.88 -18.91
CA SER A 39 -17.35 5.23 -18.35
C SER A 39 -16.63 5.23 -17.01
N ARG A 40 -16.85 4.23 -16.15
CA ARG A 40 -16.14 4.08 -14.88
C ARG A 40 -14.65 3.80 -15.06
N HIS A 41 -14.29 2.89 -15.98
CA HIS A 41 -12.88 2.64 -16.30
C HIS A 41 -12.18 3.88 -16.86
N LYS A 42 -12.86 4.66 -17.71
CA LYS A 42 -12.31 5.89 -18.27
C LYS A 42 -12.10 6.97 -17.20
N ALA A 43 -13.07 7.16 -16.29
CA ALA A 43 -12.93 8.08 -15.16
C ALA A 43 -11.79 7.65 -14.23
N LEU A 44 -11.71 6.37 -13.88
CA LEU A 44 -10.64 5.84 -13.04
C LEU A 44 -9.25 6.02 -13.69
N ALA A 45 -9.12 5.73 -14.98
CA ALA A 45 -7.86 5.93 -15.69
C ALA A 45 -7.44 7.41 -15.70
N GLN A 46 -8.41 8.32 -15.79
CA GLN A 46 -8.15 9.75 -15.70
C GLN A 46 -7.71 10.15 -14.29
N ASP A 47 -8.39 9.66 -13.25
CA ASP A 47 -8.04 9.94 -11.85
C ASP A 47 -6.64 9.41 -11.49
N ILE A 48 -6.28 8.22 -11.98
CA ILE A 48 -4.94 7.65 -11.86
C ILE A 48 -3.91 8.61 -12.49
N ASN A 49 -4.17 9.12 -13.68
CA ASN A 49 -3.24 10.04 -14.35
C ASN A 49 -3.16 11.42 -13.66
N ASN A 50 -4.24 11.87 -13.03
CA ASN A 50 -4.31 13.18 -12.36
C ASN A 50 -3.55 13.21 -11.02
N HIS A 51 -3.26 12.06 -10.41
CA HIS A 51 -2.62 11.96 -9.10
C HIS A 51 -1.34 11.12 -9.10
N PRO A 52 -0.27 11.56 -9.79
CA PRO A 52 0.96 10.79 -9.93
C PRO A 52 1.68 10.56 -8.58
N GLU A 53 1.65 11.54 -7.67
CA GLU A 53 2.29 11.42 -6.35
C GLU A 53 1.59 10.39 -5.47
N THR A 54 0.26 10.34 -5.50
CA THR A 54 -0.51 9.31 -4.78
C THR A 54 -0.20 7.91 -5.31
N ASN A 55 -0.04 7.75 -6.63
CA ASN A 55 0.34 6.46 -7.21
C ASN A 55 1.77 6.06 -6.82
N LYS A 56 2.72 7.02 -6.78
CA LYS A 56 4.07 6.75 -6.28
C LYS A 56 4.04 6.26 -4.85
N LEU A 57 3.25 6.90 -3.99
CA LEU A 57 3.08 6.49 -2.59
C LEU A 57 2.47 5.09 -2.48
N ILE A 58 1.41 4.81 -3.23
CA ILE A 58 0.77 3.47 -3.25
C ILE A 58 1.78 2.41 -3.69
N ASN A 59 2.53 2.66 -4.77
CA ASN A 59 3.55 1.73 -5.26
C ASN A 59 4.68 1.52 -4.25
N HIS A 60 5.09 2.57 -3.54
CA HIS A 60 6.05 2.46 -2.45
C HIS A 60 5.51 1.58 -1.32
N LEU A 61 4.27 1.81 -0.89
CA LEU A 61 3.63 1.03 0.17
C LEU A 61 3.53 -0.46 -0.18
N ILE A 62 3.18 -0.79 -1.42
CA ILE A 62 3.13 -2.19 -1.91
C ILE A 62 4.52 -2.85 -1.81
N LYS A 63 5.58 -2.13 -2.18
CA LYS A 63 6.95 -2.65 -2.05
C LYS A 63 7.33 -2.90 -0.60
N GLU A 64 7.04 -1.95 0.28
CA GLU A 64 7.30 -2.10 1.72
C GLU A 64 6.52 -3.26 2.34
N GLN A 65 5.23 -3.41 1.99
CA GLN A 65 4.42 -4.55 2.43
C GLN A 65 5.04 -5.88 2.00
N HIS A 66 5.47 -5.98 0.74
CA HIS A 66 6.12 -7.19 0.24
C HIS A 66 7.44 -7.49 0.98
N LEU A 67 8.27 -6.47 1.24
CA LEU A 67 9.50 -6.65 2.02
C LEU A 67 9.21 -7.15 3.42
N VAL A 68 8.18 -6.62 4.08
CA VAL A 68 7.76 -7.08 5.41
C VAL A 68 7.32 -8.54 5.39
N GLU A 69 6.52 -8.95 4.40
CA GLU A 69 6.10 -10.35 4.25
C GLU A 69 7.30 -11.29 4.07
N VAL A 70 8.26 -10.91 3.23
CA VAL A 70 9.51 -11.66 3.04
C VAL A 70 10.30 -11.77 4.34
N CYS A 71 10.47 -10.65 5.07
CA CYS A 71 11.16 -10.65 6.36
C CYS A 71 10.46 -11.53 7.39
N LEU A 72 9.12 -11.52 7.45
CA LEU A 72 8.36 -12.37 8.36
C LEU A 72 8.55 -13.86 8.05
N GLU A 73 8.51 -14.24 6.78
CA GLU A 73 8.78 -15.63 6.38
C GLU A 73 10.23 -16.03 6.67
N GLN A 74 11.18 -15.11 6.46
CA GLN A 74 12.57 -15.34 6.84
C GLN A 74 12.75 -15.54 8.35
N ILE A 75 12.04 -14.78 9.19
CA ILE A 75 12.06 -14.97 10.65
C ILE A 75 11.47 -16.33 11.02
N LYS A 76 10.31 -16.71 10.45
CA LYS A 76 9.67 -18.00 10.72
C LYS A 76 10.56 -19.19 10.33
N ASN A 77 11.27 -19.08 9.21
CA ASN A 77 12.18 -20.11 8.73
C ASN A 77 13.53 -20.13 9.49
N GLY A 78 13.73 -19.24 10.47
CA GLY A 78 14.97 -19.15 11.23
C GLY A 78 16.17 -18.74 10.38
N THR A 79 15.94 -18.05 9.25
CA THR A 79 17.03 -17.60 8.38
C THR A 79 17.91 -16.62 9.13
N ILE A 80 19.21 -16.92 9.19
CA ILE A 80 20.21 -16.06 9.81
C ILE A 80 20.55 -14.97 8.80
N PHE A 81 20.32 -13.72 9.17
CA PHE A 81 20.82 -12.58 8.40
C PHE A 81 22.27 -12.34 8.80
N PRO A 82 23.24 -12.61 7.92
CA PRO A 82 24.63 -12.26 8.21
C PRO A 82 24.73 -10.74 8.32
N ARG A 83 25.48 -10.24 9.30
CA ARG A 83 25.81 -8.81 9.36
C ARG A 83 26.56 -8.42 8.10
N ASP A 84 26.29 -7.21 7.61
CA ASP A 84 27.03 -6.67 6.47
C ASP A 84 28.53 -6.63 6.81
N GLN A 85 29.36 -7.10 5.89
CA GLN A 85 30.81 -7.08 6.01
C GLN A 85 31.35 -5.67 6.29
N ARG A 86 30.66 -4.63 5.81
CA ARG A 86 31.01 -3.22 6.08
C ARG A 86 30.82 -2.84 7.54
N GLU A 87 29.78 -3.35 8.19
CA GLU A 87 29.56 -3.13 9.62
C GLU A 87 30.58 -3.88 10.45
N ILE A 88 30.85 -5.15 10.10
CA ILE A 88 31.86 -5.96 10.76
C ILE A 88 33.23 -5.25 10.73
N LYS A 89 33.62 -4.75 9.55
CA LYS A 89 34.89 -4.02 9.38
C LYS A 89 34.94 -2.73 10.20
N ARG A 90 33.84 -1.98 10.29
CA ARG A 90 33.77 -0.77 11.13
C ARG A 90 33.91 -1.11 12.60
N ASP A 91 33.25 -2.15 13.07
CA ASP A 91 33.37 -2.60 14.47
C ASP A 91 34.80 -3.02 14.80
N GLU A 92 35.45 -3.79 13.92
CA GLU A 92 36.86 -4.18 14.07
C GLU A 92 37.79 -2.96 14.18
N GLN A 93 37.54 -1.92 13.38
CA GLN A 93 38.30 -0.67 13.43
C GLN A 93 38.08 0.09 14.74
N ILE A 94 36.83 0.16 15.24
CA ILE A 94 36.51 0.79 16.52
C ILE A 94 37.18 0.03 17.67
N ILE A 95 37.13 -1.30 17.66
CA ILE A 95 37.80 -2.14 18.66
C ILE A 95 39.32 -1.93 18.64
N ALA A 96 39.92 -1.84 17.46
CA ALA A 96 41.34 -1.57 17.31
C ALA A 96 41.72 -0.18 17.86
N LEU A 97 40.94 0.85 17.53
CA LEU A 97 41.13 2.22 18.03
C LEU A 97 41.03 2.28 19.56
N ALA A 98 40.00 1.65 20.13
CA ALA A 98 39.79 1.61 21.58
C ALA A 98 40.95 0.92 22.31
N LYS A 99 41.56 -0.11 21.73
CA LYS A 99 42.74 -0.78 22.29
C LYS A 99 43.99 0.10 22.30
N THR A 100 44.10 1.03 21.36
CA THR A 100 45.23 1.97 21.25
C THR A 100 45.05 3.26 22.03
N PHE A 101 43.90 3.43 22.68
CA PHE A 101 43.55 4.63 23.42
C PHE A 101 44.50 4.87 24.61
N LYS A 102 44.98 6.11 24.73
CA LYS A 102 45.73 6.63 25.88
C LYS A 102 45.21 8.03 26.18
N ASP A 103 45.10 8.37 27.47
CA ASP A 103 44.54 9.65 27.92
C ASP A 103 45.27 10.86 27.33
N ASP A 104 46.58 10.75 27.13
CA ASP A 104 47.42 11.81 26.53
C ASP A 104 47.01 12.20 25.10
N ASN A 105 46.30 11.31 24.38
CA ASN A 105 45.93 11.48 22.97
C ASN A 105 44.40 11.52 22.75
N PHE A 106 43.62 11.90 23.77
CA PHE A 106 42.16 11.90 23.75
C PHE A 106 41.54 12.60 22.52
N MET A 107 42.01 13.80 22.18
CA MET A 107 41.47 14.56 21.03
C MET A 107 41.76 13.89 19.69
N ASN A 108 42.91 13.21 19.55
CA ASN A 108 43.27 12.48 18.34
C ASN A 108 42.38 11.23 18.18
N TYR A 109 42.11 10.52 19.29
CA TYR A 109 41.18 9.40 19.30
C TYR A 109 39.77 9.82 18.88
N LEU A 110 39.23 10.93 19.40
CA LEU A 110 37.91 11.43 19.02
C LEU A 110 37.81 11.74 17.52
N ASN A 111 38.83 12.38 16.94
CA ASN A 111 38.86 12.67 15.51
C ASN A 111 38.89 11.39 14.66
N GLN A 112 39.65 10.38 15.09
CA GLN A 112 39.70 9.08 14.42
C GLN A 112 38.37 8.32 14.53
N LEU A 113 37.71 8.39 15.69
CA LEU A 113 36.41 7.77 15.91
C LEU A 113 35.32 8.40 15.03
N ILE A 114 35.29 9.74 14.94
CA ILE A 114 34.37 10.46 14.06
C ILE A 114 34.56 10.02 12.61
N ASN A 115 35.81 9.90 12.15
CA ASN A 115 36.09 9.43 10.80
C ASN A 115 35.60 8.00 10.54
N VAL A 116 35.69 7.08 11.51
CA VAL A 116 35.23 5.69 11.31
C VAL A 116 33.70 5.55 11.37
N ILE A 117 33.01 6.45 12.09
CA ILE A 117 31.55 6.40 12.24
C ILE A 117 30.83 7.06 11.05
N PHE A 118 31.39 8.17 10.53
CA PHE A 118 30.72 9.02 9.55
C PHE A 118 31.24 8.93 8.11
N LEU A 119 32.35 8.21 7.85
CA LEU A 119 32.78 7.79 6.50
C LEU A 119 32.47 6.31 6.26
#